data_AF-A0AAV4LFP4-F1
#
_entry.id   AF-A0AAV4LFP4-F1
#
_cell.length_a   1.000
_cell.length_b   1.000
_cell.length_c   1.000
_cell.angle_alpha   90.00
_cell.angle_beta   90.00
_cell.angle_gamma   90.00
#
_symmetry.space_group_name_H-M   'P 1'
#
loop_
_entity.id
_entity.type
_entity.pdbx_description
1 polymer ?
#
loop_
_entity_poly.entity_id
_entity_poly.type
_entity_poly.pdbx_seq_one_letter_code
_entity_poly.pdbx_strand_id
1 'polypeptide(L)'
;MLATDWNTLANKFDRCDWKILACKFERSDWKILACKFDCCDWKILACKFERSDWKILACKFERSDWNILAIKFDRCDWKILACKFERSDWKILACKFDCCDWKILACKFERSDWKILACKFDGCDWKILACKFERCDWKILACKFERCDWKILACKFDCCDWKILACKFDCCDWKILACKFERCD
;
A
#
# COMPACT_ATOMS: atom_id res chain seq x y z
N MET A 1 -17.04 13.28 15.18
CA MET A 1 -15.92 13.29 14.23
C MET A 1 -14.65 13.14 15.02
N LEU A 2 -13.73 12.29 14.58
CA LEU A 2 -12.48 12.04 15.28
C LEU A 2 -11.31 12.61 14.48
N ALA A 3 -10.44 13.34 15.19
CA ALA A 3 -9.06 13.56 14.79
C ALA A 3 -8.18 12.65 15.64
N THR A 4 -7.32 11.84 15.03
CA THR A 4 -6.45 10.91 15.77
C THR A 4 -5.06 10.85 15.18
N ASP A 5 -4.07 11.08 16.03
CA ASP A 5 -2.66 10.90 15.68
C ASP A 5 -2.13 9.65 16.35
N TRP A 6 -1.57 8.76 15.55
CA TRP A 6 -1.07 7.48 16.02
C TRP A 6 0.40 7.33 15.68
N ASN A 7 1.26 7.40 16.69
CA ASN A 7 2.71 7.45 16.53
C ASN A 7 3.40 6.30 17.29
N THR A 8 4.19 5.49 16.60
CA THR A 8 5.04 4.45 17.20
C THR A 8 6.50 4.66 16.79
N LEU A 9 7.41 4.58 17.76
CA LEU A 9 8.84 4.85 17.58
C LEU A 9 9.71 3.77 18.20
N ALA A 10 10.74 3.29 17.47
CA ALA A 10 11.85 2.50 18.02
C ALA A 10 11.42 1.26 18.84
N ASN A 11 10.46 0.51 18.32
CA ASN A 11 9.91 -0.67 18.99
C ASN A 11 10.25 -1.98 18.28
N LYS A 12 10.34 -3.06 19.04
CA LYS A 12 10.30 -4.44 18.52
C LYS A 12 8.98 -5.08 18.93
N PHE A 13 8.23 -5.56 17.95
CA PHE A 13 6.98 -6.29 18.17
C PHE A 13 7.15 -7.72 17.69
N ASP A 14 6.97 -8.67 18.60
CA ASP A 14 7.01 -10.09 18.23
C ASP A 14 5.69 -10.51 17.58
N ARG A 15 4.55 -10.05 18.12
CA ARG A 15 3.22 -10.18 17.54
C ARG A 15 2.39 -8.92 17.77
N CYS A 16 1.72 -8.41 16.73
CA CYS A 16 0.78 -7.31 16.87
C CYS A 16 -0.42 -7.43 15.93
N ASP A 17 -1.62 -7.22 16.47
CA ASP A 17 -2.86 -7.23 15.68
C ASP A 17 -3.56 -5.89 15.82
N TRP A 18 -3.48 -5.07 14.78
CA TRP A 18 -4.10 -3.75 14.69
C TRP A 18 -5.45 -3.86 14.03
N LYS A 19 -6.52 -3.43 14.72
CA LYS A 19 -7.89 -3.48 14.19
C LYS A 19 -8.59 -2.14 14.37
N ILE A 20 -9.08 -1.58 13.26
CA ILE A 20 -9.93 -0.38 13.24
C ILE A 20 -11.25 -0.75 12.58
N LEU A 21 -12.36 -0.51 13.26
CA LEU A 21 -13.69 -0.96 12.85
C LEU A 21 -14.70 0.19 12.91
N ALA A 22 -15.49 0.35 11.86
CA ALA A 22 -16.69 1.21 11.86
C ALA A 22 -16.46 2.67 12.28
N CYS A 23 -15.32 3.25 11.90
CA CYS A 23 -14.91 4.59 12.31
C CYS A 23 -15.09 5.66 11.21
N LYS A 24 -15.28 6.91 11.61
CA LYS A 24 -15.24 8.08 10.71
C LYS A 24 -14.22 9.09 11.20
N PHE A 25 -13.16 9.28 10.42
CA PHE A 25 -12.09 10.21 10.70
C PHE A 25 -12.16 11.40 9.75
N GLU A 26 -12.15 12.61 10.29
CA GLU A 26 -11.98 13.83 9.48
C GLU A 26 -10.52 14.06 9.15
N ARG A 27 -9.65 13.80 10.13
CA ARG A 27 -8.21 13.91 10.03
C ARG A 27 -7.58 12.76 10.80
N SER A 28 -6.59 12.10 10.25
CA SER A 28 -5.84 11.11 11.01
C SER A 28 -4.44 10.95 10.48
N ASP A 29 -3.45 11.10 11.36
CA ASP A 29 -2.05 11.00 11.01
C ASP A 29 -1.42 9.79 11.70
N TRP A 30 -0.94 8.84 10.91
CA TRP A 30 -0.37 7.58 11.36
C TRP A 30 1.11 7.56 11.03
N LYS A 31 1.98 7.37 12.02
CA LYS A 31 3.42 7.30 11.85
C LYS A 31 4.02 6.12 12.59
N ILE A 32 4.77 5.31 11.88
CA ILE A 32 5.58 4.22 12.44
C ILE A 32 7.03 4.49 12.03
N LEU A 33 7.93 4.56 13.00
CA LEU A 33 9.33 4.92 12.76
C LEU A 33 10.27 3.94 13.47
N ALA A 34 11.24 3.41 12.72
CA ALA A 34 12.34 2.60 13.23
C ALA A 34 11.87 1.36 14.01
N CYS A 35 10.81 0.72 13.55
CA CYS A 35 10.23 -0.46 14.20
C CYS A 35 10.62 -1.76 13.50
N LYS A 36 10.71 -2.84 14.29
CA LYS A 36 10.84 -4.21 13.80
C LYS A 36 9.60 -5.01 14.18
N PHE A 37 9.05 -5.74 13.22
CA PHE A 37 7.83 -6.54 13.37
C PHE A 37 8.08 -7.98 12.93
N ASP A 38 8.02 -8.93 13.86
CA ASP A 38 8.21 -10.35 13.53
C ASP A 38 6.94 -10.93 12.88
N CYS A 39 5.76 -10.67 13.47
CA CYS A 39 4.44 -10.98 12.91
C CYS A 39 3.47 -9.81 13.19
N CYS A 40 2.85 -9.23 12.18
CA CYS A 40 1.89 -8.15 12.42
C CYS A 40 0.73 -8.09 11.43
N ASP A 41 -0.49 -8.11 11.95
CA ASP A 41 -1.71 -8.07 11.15
C ASP A 41 -2.41 -6.72 11.32
N TRP A 42 -2.68 -6.05 10.22
CA TRP A 42 -3.38 -4.78 10.14
C TRP A 42 -4.71 -4.99 9.46
N LYS A 43 -5.80 -4.62 10.13
CA LYS A 43 -7.15 -4.74 9.57
C LYS A 43 -7.96 -3.48 9.80
N ILE A 44 -8.42 -2.90 8.71
CA ILE A 44 -9.31 -1.73 8.70
C ILE A 44 -10.61 -2.13 8.01
N LEU A 45 -11.73 -1.95 8.69
CA LEU A 45 -13.05 -2.37 8.20
C LEU A 45 -14.09 -1.27 8.34
N ALA A 46 -14.86 -1.05 7.28
CA ALA A 46 -16.06 -0.21 7.29
C ALA A 46 -15.83 1.21 7.83
N CYS A 47 -14.70 1.83 7.49
CA CYS A 47 -14.34 3.18 7.92
C CYS A 47 -14.51 4.21 6.80
N LYS A 48 -14.51 5.48 7.18
CA LYS A 48 -14.38 6.63 6.28
C LYS A 48 -13.24 7.53 6.76
N PHE A 49 -12.36 7.93 5.85
CA PHE A 49 -11.29 8.89 6.09
C PHE A 49 -11.44 10.06 5.12
N GLU A 50 -11.53 11.28 5.63
CA GLU A 50 -11.66 12.50 4.79
C GLU A 50 -10.31 13.18 4.50
N ARG A 51 -9.35 13.04 5.42
CA ARG A 51 -7.95 13.42 5.24
C ARG A 51 -7.12 12.49 6.10
N SER A 52 -6.14 11.79 5.51
CA SER A 52 -5.25 10.97 6.34
C SER A 52 -3.86 10.83 5.77
N ASP A 53 -2.87 10.95 6.65
CA ASP A 53 -1.46 10.78 6.32
C ASP A 53 -0.92 9.53 7.01
N TRP A 54 -0.42 8.58 6.23
CA TRP A 54 0.16 7.34 6.73
C TRP A 54 1.63 7.27 6.36
N LYS A 55 2.52 7.15 7.35
CA LYS A 55 3.97 7.19 7.19
C LYS A 55 4.62 6.02 7.91
N ILE A 56 5.30 5.16 7.16
CA ILE A 56 6.12 4.06 7.71
C ILE A 56 7.56 4.28 7.27
N LEU A 57 8.46 4.48 8.22
CA LEU A 57 9.85 4.85 7.98
C LEU A 57 10.81 3.89 8.67
N ALA A 58 11.81 3.42 7.93
CA ALA A 58 12.93 2.65 8.47
C ALA A 58 12.50 1.39 9.25
N CYS A 59 11.45 0.72 8.76
CA CYS A 59 10.88 -0.46 9.42
C CYS A 59 11.28 -1.78 8.75
N LYS A 60 11.31 -2.85 9.55
CA LYS A 60 11.48 -4.23 9.06
C LYS A 60 10.26 -5.06 9.44
N PHE A 61 9.74 -5.80 8.47
CA PHE A 61 8.59 -6.70 8.62
C PHE A 61 8.97 -8.09 8.12
N GLU A 62 8.99 -9.06 9.03
CA GLU A 62 9.28 -10.44 8.71
C GLU A 62 8.02 -11.14 8.17
N ARG A 63 6.88 -10.95 8.83
CA ARG A 63 5.55 -11.35 8.35
C ARG A 63 4.54 -10.26 8.63
N SER A 64 3.84 -9.78 7.61
CA SER A 64 2.81 -8.76 7.81
C SER A 64 1.64 -8.86 6.86
N ASP A 65 0.42 -8.88 7.38
CA ASP A 65 -0.79 -8.93 6.60
C ASP A 65 -1.58 -7.63 6.74
N TRP A 66 -1.92 -7.00 5.61
CA TRP A 66 -2.61 -5.71 5.55
C TRP A 66 -3.95 -5.89 4.85
N ASN A 67 -5.04 -5.69 5.58
CA ASN A 67 -6.39 -5.92 5.11
C ASN A 67 -7.25 -4.66 5.24
N ILE A 68 -7.60 -4.06 4.11
CA ILE A 68 -8.44 -2.87 4.04
C ILE A 68 -9.75 -3.26 3.32
N LEU A 69 -10.87 -3.19 4.03
CA LEU A 69 -12.16 -3.68 3.55
C LEU A 69 -13.28 -2.65 3.72
N ALA A 70 -14.01 -2.40 2.63
CA ALA A 70 -15.20 -1.55 2.61
C ALA A 70 -14.94 -0.13 3.15
N ILE A 71 -13.85 0.49 2.69
CA ILE A 71 -13.42 1.82 3.16
C ILE A 71 -13.69 2.88 2.09
N LYS A 72 -14.01 4.10 2.53
CA LYS A 72 -13.92 5.30 1.68
C LYS A 72 -12.78 6.19 2.18
N PHE A 73 -11.84 6.49 1.29
CA PHE A 73 -10.77 7.46 1.48
C PHE A 73 -11.00 8.66 0.56
N ASP A 74 -10.86 9.85 1.10
CA ASP A 74 -10.81 11.14 0.41
C ASP A 74 -9.52 11.81 0.88
N ARG A 75 -8.69 12.35 -0.02
CA ARG A 75 -7.44 13.08 0.29
C ARG A 75 -6.51 12.38 1.27
N CYS A 76 -5.97 11.25 0.84
CA CYS A 76 -5.13 10.44 1.71
C CYS A 76 -3.76 10.18 1.09
N ASP A 77 -2.72 10.26 1.92
CA ASP A 77 -1.34 10.05 1.54
C ASP A 77 -0.78 8.83 2.27
N TRP A 78 -0.18 7.90 1.53
CA TRP A 78 0.59 6.79 2.09
C TRP A 78 2.04 6.88 1.66
N LYS A 79 2.96 6.84 2.63
CA LYS A 79 4.40 6.95 2.43
C LYS A 79 5.11 5.82 3.16
N ILE A 80 5.76 4.94 2.41
CA ILE A 80 6.63 3.88 2.92
C ILE A 80 8.05 4.17 2.46
N LEU A 81 8.99 4.29 3.41
CA LEU A 81 10.35 4.72 3.14
C LEU A 81 11.37 3.84 3.87
N ALA A 82 12.37 3.37 3.13
CA ALA A 82 13.51 2.63 3.66
C ALA A 82 13.09 1.38 4.48
N CYS A 83 12.09 0.67 3.98
CA CYS A 83 11.53 -0.51 4.64
C CYS A 83 11.94 -1.83 3.98
N LYS A 84 12.04 -2.89 4.78
CA LYS A 84 12.21 -4.26 4.30
C LYS A 84 10.97 -5.09 4.67
N PHE A 85 10.44 -5.82 3.70
CA PHE A 85 9.36 -6.79 3.87
C PHE A 85 9.82 -8.16 3.38
N GLU A 86 9.83 -9.16 4.26
CA GLU A 86 10.23 -10.53 3.90
C GLU A 86 9.03 -11.33 3.37
N ARG A 87 7.92 -11.33 4.11
CA ARG A 87 6.63 -11.90 3.69
C ARG A 87 5.53 -10.92 3.99
N SER A 88 4.82 -10.45 2.97
CA SER A 88 3.74 -9.51 3.20
C SER A 88 2.59 -9.63 2.23
N ASP A 89 1.38 -9.71 2.78
CA ASP A 89 0.16 -9.81 2.01
C ASP A 89 -0.64 -8.53 2.16
N TRP A 90 -0.99 -7.91 1.04
CA TRP A 90 -1.74 -6.66 0.98
C TRP A 90 -3.04 -6.89 0.26
N LYS A 91 -4.15 -6.63 0.95
CA LYS A 91 -5.49 -6.86 0.42
C LYS A 91 -6.36 -5.64 0.60
N ILE A 92 -6.84 -5.11 -0.52
CA ILE A 92 -7.79 -4.00 -0.58
C ILE A 92 -9.03 -4.49 -1.29
N LEU A 93 -10.19 -4.39 -0.62
CA LEU A 93 -11.45 -4.92 -1.14
C LEU A 93 -12.59 -3.94 -0.95
N ALA A 94 -13.36 -3.74 -2.02
CA ALA A 94 -14.59 -2.95 -2.02
C ALA A 94 -14.40 -1.51 -1.50
N CYS A 95 -13.26 -0.89 -1.85
CA CYS A 95 -12.90 0.43 -1.39
C CYS A 95 -13.12 1.51 -2.46
N LYS A 96 -13.28 2.76 -2.01
CA LYS A 96 -13.30 3.94 -2.86
C LYS A 96 -12.20 4.90 -2.41
N PHE A 97 -11.42 5.37 -3.37
CA PHE A 97 -10.33 6.31 -3.17
C PHE A 97 -10.56 7.52 -4.07
N ASP A 98 -10.44 8.70 -3.48
CA ASP A 98 -10.60 9.99 -4.15
C ASP A 98 -9.42 10.87 -3.74
N CYS A 99 -8.68 11.40 -4.71
CA CYS A 99 -7.51 12.26 -4.50
C CYS A 99 -6.47 11.63 -3.55
N CYS A 100 -5.99 10.42 -3.87
CA CYS A 100 -5.14 9.64 -2.97
C CYS A 100 -3.76 9.36 -3.56
N ASP A 101 -2.71 9.50 -2.76
CA ASP A 101 -1.33 9.35 -3.18
C ASP A 101 -0.62 8.22 -2.44
N TRP A 102 0.05 7.34 -3.18
CA TRP A 102 0.90 6.29 -2.63
C TRP A 102 2.34 6.47 -3.07
N LYS A 103 3.27 6.47 -2.11
CA LYS A 103 4.70 6.57 -2.36
C LYS A 103 5.46 5.49 -1.61
N ILE A 104 6.22 4.70 -2.37
CA ILE A 104 7.14 3.69 -1.85
C ILE A 104 8.55 4.06 -2.34
N LEU A 105 9.49 4.22 -1.40
CA LEU A 105 10.84 4.67 -1.69
C LEU A 105 11.90 3.83 -0.97
N ALA A 106 12.90 3.37 -1.71
CA ALA A 106 14.06 2.67 -1.16
C ALA A 106 13.68 1.42 -0.34
N CYS A 107 12.68 0.67 -0.82
CA CYS A 107 12.15 -0.51 -0.14
C CYS A 107 12.59 -1.82 -0.80
N LYS A 108 12.65 -2.90 -0.01
CA LYS A 108 12.87 -4.26 -0.48
C LYS A 108 11.69 -5.16 -0.10
N PHE A 109 11.19 -5.93 -1.07
CA PHE A 109 10.13 -6.92 -0.93
C PHE A 109 10.65 -8.28 -1.44
N GLU A 110 10.56 -9.33 -0.64
CA GLU A 110 11.11 -10.67 -1.00
C GLU A 110 10.07 -11.73 -1.33
N ARG A 111 8.86 -11.64 -0.75
CA ARG A 111 7.68 -12.45 -1.07
C ARG A 111 6.44 -11.63 -0.71
N SER A 112 5.86 -10.98 -1.70
CA SER A 112 4.75 -10.06 -1.42
C SER A 112 3.62 -10.22 -2.40
N ASP A 113 2.42 -10.42 -1.85
CA ASP A 113 1.21 -10.55 -2.63
C ASP A 113 0.35 -9.29 -2.45
N TRP A 114 -0.03 -8.68 -3.56
CA TRP A 114 -0.86 -7.49 -3.58
C TRP A 114 -2.15 -7.79 -4.32
N LYS A 115 -3.28 -7.60 -3.64
CA LYS A 115 -4.59 -7.89 -4.18
C LYS A 115 -5.54 -6.71 -3.99
N ILE A 116 -5.99 -6.16 -5.11
CA ILE A 116 -6.99 -5.09 -5.16
C ILE A 116 -8.22 -5.63 -5.89
N LEU A 117 -9.38 -5.59 -5.23
CA LEU A 117 -10.61 -6.16 -5.76
C LEU A 117 -11.79 -5.21 -5.59
N ALA A 118 -12.56 -5.03 -6.67
CA ALA A 118 -13.82 -4.29 -6.67
C ALA A 118 -13.68 -2.85 -6.13
N CYS A 119 -12.59 -2.17 -6.48
CA CYS A 119 -12.29 -0.83 -5.99
C CYS A 119 -12.51 0.25 -7.06
N LYS A 120 -12.71 1.49 -6.61
CA LYS A 120 -12.75 2.68 -7.47
C LYS A 120 -11.70 3.68 -7.03
N PHE A 121 -10.99 4.23 -7.99
CA PHE A 121 -9.94 5.22 -7.81
C PHE A 121 -10.23 6.41 -8.73
N ASP A 122 -10.21 7.61 -8.17
CA ASP A 122 -10.39 8.88 -8.87
C ASP A 122 -9.28 9.86 -8.42
N GLY A 123 -8.52 10.42 -9.36
CA GLY A 123 -7.46 11.38 -9.04
C GLY A 123 -6.35 10.78 -8.18
N CYS A 124 -5.91 9.56 -8.48
CA CYS A 124 -5.00 8.80 -7.60
C CYS A 124 -3.62 8.59 -8.21
N ASP A 125 -2.57 8.81 -7.43
CA ASP A 125 -1.19 8.68 -7.91
C ASP A 125 -0.41 7.61 -7.15
N TRP A 126 0.37 6.82 -7.89
CA TRP A 126 1.29 5.83 -7.35
C TRP A 126 2.72 6.12 -7.80
N LYS A 127 3.64 6.18 -6.84
CA LYS A 127 5.06 6.37 -7.08
C LYS A 127 5.90 5.32 -6.36
N ILE A 128 6.64 4.53 -7.13
CA ILE A 128 7.59 3.54 -6.63
C ILE A 128 8.98 3.93 -7.14
N LEU A 129 9.93 4.10 -6.22
CA LEU A 129 11.27 4.58 -6.54
C LEU A 129 12.36 3.79 -5.81
N ALA A 130 13.38 3.35 -6.54
CA ALA A 130 14.57 2.71 -5.99
C ALA A 130 14.23 1.46 -5.16
N CYS A 131 13.26 0.66 -5.62
CA CYS A 131 12.79 -0.53 -4.91
C CYS A 131 13.29 -1.82 -5.54
N LYS A 132 13.47 -2.86 -4.71
CA LYS A 132 13.70 -4.24 -5.17
C LYS A 132 12.49 -5.10 -4.80
N PHE A 133 11.98 -5.82 -5.78
CA PHE A 133 10.92 -6.82 -5.63
C PHE A 133 11.45 -8.16 -6.10
N GLU A 134 11.22 -9.19 -5.31
CA GLU A 134 11.59 -10.57 -5.57
C GLU A 134 10.36 -11.41 -5.23
N ARG A 135 9.93 -12.33 -6.11
CA ARG A 135 8.77 -13.22 -5.91
C ARG A 135 7.52 -12.49 -5.43
N CYS A 136 7.10 -11.50 -6.20
CA CYS A 136 5.95 -10.67 -5.84
C CYS A 136 4.85 -10.81 -6.88
N ASP A 137 3.61 -10.93 -6.40
CA ASP A 137 2.44 -11.06 -7.25
C ASP A 137 1.50 -9.89 -7.05
N TRP A 138 1.05 -9.28 -8.15
CA TRP A 138 0.06 -8.22 -8.13
C TRP A 138 -1.19 -8.65 -8.88
N LYS A 139 -2.33 -8.52 -8.21
CA LYS A 139 -3.63 -8.85 -8.77
C LYS A 139 -4.62 -7.72 -8.58
N ILE A 140 -5.06 -7.14 -9.68
CA ILE A 140 -6.10 -6.12 -9.72
C ILE A 140 -7.30 -6.67 -10.49
N LEU A 141 -8.46 -6.70 -9.84
CA LEU A 141 -9.67 -7.30 -10.40
C LEU A 141 -10.89 -6.39 -10.21
N ALA A 142 -11.67 -6.23 -11.28
CA ALA A 142 -12.95 -5.53 -11.27
C ALA A 142 -12.86 -4.09 -10.72
N CYS A 143 -11.80 -3.36 -11.08
CA CYS A 143 -11.56 -2.00 -10.59
C CYS A 143 -11.85 -0.92 -11.65
N LYS A 144 -12.21 0.29 -11.20
CA LYS A 144 -12.28 1.48 -12.04
C LYS A 144 -11.21 2.48 -11.63
N PHE A 145 -10.49 3.01 -12.59
CA PHE A 145 -9.49 4.06 -12.42
C PHE A 145 -9.86 5.24 -13.33
N GLU A 146 -9.81 6.44 -12.77
CA GLU A 146 -10.11 7.70 -13.45
C GLU A 146 -9.06 8.73 -13.03
N ARG A 147 -8.37 9.35 -13.98
CA ARG A 147 -7.31 10.36 -13.71
C ARG A 147 -6.25 9.84 -12.74
N CYS A 148 -5.66 8.72 -13.09
CA CYS A 148 -4.70 8.03 -12.24
C CYS A 148 -3.32 7.97 -12.88
N ASP A 149 -2.28 8.27 -12.12
CA ASP A 149 -0.89 8.16 -12.59
C ASP A 149 -0.12 7.07 -11.87
N TRP A 150 0.69 6.32 -12.63
CA TRP A 150 1.67 5.38 -12.08
C TRP A 150 3.07 5.74 -12.54
N LYS A 151 4.00 5.87 -11.58
CA LYS A 151 5.40 6.21 -11.83
C LYS A 151 6.31 5.20 -11.11
N ILE A 152 6.99 4.35 -11.87
CA ILE A 152 7.98 3.38 -11.37
C ILE A 152 9.36 3.79 -11.90
N LEU A 153 10.32 4.01 -11.01
CA LEU A 153 11.65 4.48 -11.38
C LEU A 153 12.75 3.73 -10.62
N ALA A 154 13.79 3.31 -11.35
CA ALA A 154 14.99 2.69 -10.78
C ALA A 154 14.69 1.44 -9.94
N CYS A 155 13.76 0.59 -10.39
CA CYS A 155 13.35 -0.60 -9.66
C CYS A 155 13.92 -1.90 -10.26
N LYS A 156 14.12 -2.91 -9.42
CA LYS A 156 14.43 -4.28 -9.85
C LYS A 156 13.27 -5.19 -9.49
N PHE A 157 12.81 -5.98 -10.45
CA PHE A 157 11.78 -7.01 -10.30
C PHE A 157 12.39 -8.35 -10.70
N ASP A 158 12.22 -9.36 -9.85
CA ASP A 158 12.72 -10.71 -10.05
C ASP A 158 11.61 -11.70 -9.71
N CYS A 159 11.25 -12.58 -10.64
CA CYS A 159 10.15 -13.54 -10.46
C CYS A 159 8.83 -12.85 -10.04
N CYS A 160 8.42 -11.82 -10.78
CA CYS A 160 7.29 -10.98 -10.42
C CYS A 160 6.16 -11.08 -11.45
N ASP A 161 4.93 -11.33 -10.99
CA ASP A 161 3.77 -11.47 -11.87
C ASP A 161 2.71 -10.39 -11.64
N TRP A 162 2.10 -9.93 -12.73
CA TRP A 162 1.04 -8.92 -12.72
C TRP A 162 -0.19 -9.43 -13.46
N LYS A 163 -1.35 -9.38 -12.79
CA LYS A 163 -2.64 -9.76 -13.35
C LYS A 163 -3.67 -8.67 -13.16
N ILE A 164 -4.10 -8.06 -14.26
CA ILE A 164 -5.18 -7.08 -14.30
C ILE A 164 -6.35 -7.69 -15.07
N LEU A 165 -7.53 -7.73 -14.47
CA LEU A 165 -8.72 -8.33 -15.10
C LEU A 165 -9.97 -7.49 -14.83
N ALA A 166 -10.80 -7.36 -15.86
CA ALA A 166 -12.09 -6.65 -15.81
C ALA A 166 -11.98 -5.22 -15.24
N CYS A 167 -10.89 -4.51 -15.55
CA CYS A 167 -10.68 -3.13 -15.08
C CYS A 167 -11.00 -2.11 -16.17
N LYS A 168 -11.42 -0.91 -15.75
CA LYS A 168 -11.63 0.25 -16.63
C LYS A 168 -10.66 1.36 -16.24
N PHE A 169 -10.05 1.99 -17.23
CA PHE A 169 -9.10 3.09 -17.07
C PHE A 169 -9.57 4.27 -17.93
N ASP A 170 -9.59 5.46 -17.36
CA ASP A 170 -9.98 6.69 -18.04
C ASP A 170 -9.01 7.83 -17.65
N CYS A 171 -8.44 8.51 -18.65
CA CYS A 171 -7.39 9.52 -18.46
C CYS A 171 -6.25 9.06 -17.53
N CYS A 172 -5.73 7.84 -17.73
CA CYS A 172 -4.70 7.25 -16.87
C CYS A 172 -3.33 7.22 -17.55
N ASP A 173 -2.27 7.59 -16.83
CA ASP A 173 -0.90 7.61 -17.33
C ASP A 173 0.02 6.63 -16.59
N TRP A 174 0.94 6.01 -17.34
CA TRP A 174 1.92 5.06 -16.81
C TRP A 174 3.33 5.43 -17.27
N LYS A 175 4.27 5.50 -16.32
CA LYS A 175 5.67 5.78 -16.59
C LYS A 175 6.57 4.79 -15.86
N ILE A 176 7.36 4.04 -16.63
CA ILE A 176 8.37 3.12 -16.11
C ILE A 176 9.73 3.55 -16.67
N LEU A 177 10.70 3.77 -15.78
CA LEU A 177 12.03 4.26 -16.14
C LEU A 177 13.10 3.49 -15.38
N ALA A 178 14.20 3.17 -16.07
CA ALA A 178 15.39 2.54 -15.48
C ALA A 178 15.07 1.29 -14.63
N CYS A 179 14.14 0.45 -15.07
CA CYS A 179 13.74 -0.76 -14.35
C CYS A 179 14.37 -2.02 -14.97
N LYS A 180 14.73 -2.98 -14.12
CA LYS A 180 15.21 -4.31 -14.53
C LYS A 180 14.17 -5.37 -14.17
N PHE A 181 13.85 -6.24 -15.12
CA PHE A 181 12.92 -7.36 -14.94
C PHE A 181 13.67 -8.67 -15.23
N GLU A 182 13.62 -9.60 -14.27
CA GLU A 182 14.17 -10.95 -14.36
C GLU A 182 13.02 -11.96 -14.23
N ARG A 183 12.94 -12.92 -15.16
CA ARG A 183 11.96 -14.01 -15.13
C ARG A 183 12.51 -15.18 -14.33
N CYS A 184 11.61 -16.01 -13.78
CA CYS A 184 12.02 -17.29 -13.24
C CYS A 184 12.37 -18.24 -14.39
N ASP A 185 13.46 -19.00 -14.22
CA ASP A 185 13.77 -20.18 -15.03
C ASP A 185 12.86 -21.37 -14.67
#